data_AF-A0A7Y7BHT5-F1
#
_entry.id   AF-A0A7Y7BHT5-F1
#
_cell.length_a   1.000
_cell.length_b   1.000
_cell.length_c   1.000
_cell.angle_alpha   90.00
_cell.angle_beta   90.00
_cell.angle_gamma   90.00
#
_symmetry.space_group_name_H-M   'P 1'
#
loop_
_entity.id
_entity.type
_entity.pdbx_description
1 polymer ?
#
loop_
_entity_poly.entity_id
_entity_poly.type
_entity_poly.pdbx_seq_one_letter_code
_entity_poly.pdbx_strand_id
1 'polypeptide(L)'
;MKNTRFTTLLIFLLFSVSMKGQSQEEAIKKDIKTYFDLLQEEKISEALDWVHPDLIGMIGKEMFLAQYKEMLKQASFGAMEIKTVSEVYSTEEKGDFALVNYKFAMDYDVSTMEDQAKQIFLSSLKSQFGDATLEDNVVKVQADREMFAVARADYEGWRILDYDKGMKMILSSFVPEEVFTHFNK
;
A
#
# COMPACT_ATOMS: atom_id res chain seq x y z
N MET A 1 60.51 1.43 2.27
CA MET A 1 59.45 1.11 3.25
C MET A 1 58.11 1.25 2.56
N LYS A 2 57.30 0.18 2.56
CA LYS A 2 56.09 0.02 1.72
C LYS A 2 54.96 0.96 2.17
N ASN A 3 54.28 1.55 1.20
CA ASN A 3 53.13 2.45 1.33
C ASN A 3 51.86 1.72 1.81
N THR A 4 51.89 1.11 2.99
CA THR A 4 50.81 0.24 3.51
C THR A 4 49.71 1.02 4.25
N ARG A 5 49.80 2.35 4.37
CA ARG A 5 48.83 3.15 5.14
C ARG A 5 47.69 3.76 4.32
N PHE A 6 47.73 3.69 2.99
CA PHE A 6 46.68 4.27 2.14
C PHE A 6 45.52 3.29 1.84
N THR A 7 45.73 1.98 2.01
CA THR A 7 44.73 0.96 1.65
C THR A 7 43.63 0.79 2.71
N THR A 8 43.88 1.18 3.96
CA THR A 8 42.92 0.99 5.07
C THR A 8 41.80 2.04 5.08
N LEU A 9 42.01 3.22 4.48
CA LEU A 9 41.01 4.30 4.47
C LEU A 9 39.90 4.08 3.42
N LEU A 10 40.17 3.31 2.37
CA LEU A 10 39.22 3.07 1.28
C LEU A 10 38.13 2.04 1.64
N ILE A 11 38.39 1.15 2.59
CA ILE A 11 37.46 0.07 2.99
C ILE A 11 36.34 0.61 3.91
N PHE A 12 36.58 1.68 4.66
CA PHE A 12 35.56 2.26 5.55
C PHE A 12 34.50 3.09 4.81
N LEU A 13 34.80 3.63 3.64
CA LEU A 13 33.85 4.47 2.90
C LEU A 13 32.71 3.67 2.27
N LEU A 14 32.95 2.39 1.95
CA LEU A 14 32.00 1.53 1.24
C LEU A 14 30.85 0.99 2.12
N PHE A 15 30.94 1.09 3.45
CA PHE A 15 29.88 0.62 4.36
C PHE A 15 28.79 1.67 4.65
N SER A 16 29.00 2.93 4.27
CA SER A 16 28.10 4.03 4.63
C SER A 16 26.82 4.09 3.78
N VAL A 17 26.83 3.50 2.58
CA VAL A 17 25.73 3.63 1.62
C VAL A 17 24.59 2.65 1.93
N SER A 18 24.90 1.46 2.45
CA SER A 18 23.90 0.42 2.74
C SER A 18 23.00 0.73 3.94
N MET A 19 23.45 1.56 4.89
CA MET A 19 22.66 1.85 6.09
C MET A 19 21.46 2.78 5.83
N LYS A 20 21.52 3.64 4.80
CA LYS A 20 20.40 4.53 4.45
C LYS A 20 19.22 3.80 3.84
N GLY A 21 19.45 2.85 2.93
CA GLY A 21 18.38 2.07 2.29
C GLY A 21 17.58 1.22 3.29
N GLN A 22 18.30 0.53 4.20
CA GLN A 22 17.67 -0.28 5.25
C GLN A 22 16.83 0.58 6.21
N SER A 23 17.25 1.82 6.50
CA SER A 23 16.48 2.71 7.37
C SER A 23 15.17 3.20 6.75
N GLN A 24 15.12 3.38 5.43
CA GLN A 24 13.92 3.83 4.72
C GLN A 24 12.90 2.72 4.57
N GLU A 25 13.34 1.51 4.19
CA GLU A 25 12.48 0.33 4.11
C GLU A 25 11.75 0.08 5.44
N GLU A 26 12.46 0.15 6.57
CA GLU A 26 11.85 -0.06 7.89
C GLU A 26 10.87 1.06 8.28
N ALA A 27 11.15 2.31 7.89
CA ALA A 27 10.22 3.42 8.08
C ALA A 27 8.93 3.23 7.26
N ILE A 28 9.06 2.85 5.98
CA ILE A 28 7.93 2.54 5.09
C ILE A 28 7.09 1.40 5.69
N LYS A 29 7.74 0.31 6.10
CA LYS A 29 7.05 -0.83 6.72
C LYS A 29 6.28 -0.43 7.96
N LYS A 30 6.87 0.38 8.83
CA LYS A 30 6.23 0.85 10.06
C LYS A 30 4.96 1.67 9.76
N ASP A 31 5.06 2.62 8.84
CA ASP A 31 3.95 3.50 8.49
C ASP A 31 2.80 2.71 7.82
N ILE A 32 3.12 1.81 6.88
CA ILE A 32 2.13 0.95 6.23
C ILE A 32 1.53 -0.06 7.20
N LYS A 33 2.32 -0.63 8.11
CA LYS A 33 1.78 -1.51 9.15
C LYS A 33 0.79 -0.75 10.03
N THR A 34 1.10 0.50 10.40
CA THR A 34 0.18 1.34 11.17
C THR A 34 -1.13 1.55 10.43
N TYR A 35 -1.07 1.83 9.12
CA TYR A 35 -2.26 1.91 8.29
C TYR A 35 -3.07 0.59 8.26
N PHE A 36 -2.40 -0.55 8.07
CA PHE A 36 -3.06 -1.87 8.06
C PHE A 36 -3.71 -2.20 9.41
N ASP A 37 -3.03 -1.90 10.51
CA ASP A 37 -3.56 -2.11 11.86
C ASP A 37 -4.82 -1.26 12.06
N LEU A 38 -4.82 0.02 11.63
CA LEU A 38 -6.00 0.89 11.70
C LEU A 38 -7.18 0.38 10.86
N LEU A 39 -6.92 -0.19 9.68
CA LEU A 39 -7.97 -0.81 8.87
C LEU A 39 -8.55 -2.05 9.54
N GLN A 40 -7.71 -2.93 10.11
CA GLN A 40 -8.13 -4.14 10.83
C GLN A 40 -8.88 -3.82 12.13
N GLU A 41 -8.53 -2.70 12.79
CA GLU A 41 -9.24 -2.18 13.96
C GLU A 41 -10.50 -1.37 13.59
N GLU A 42 -10.86 -1.31 12.30
CA GLU A 42 -11.99 -0.54 11.75
C GLU A 42 -11.94 0.97 12.07
N LYS A 43 -10.75 1.50 12.41
CA LYS A 43 -10.49 2.91 12.67
C LYS A 43 -10.28 3.68 11.36
N ILE A 44 -11.26 3.58 10.45
CA ILE A 44 -11.13 4.07 9.07
C ILE A 44 -10.82 5.57 9.00
N SER A 45 -11.41 6.38 9.88
CA SER A 45 -11.13 7.83 9.87
C SER A 45 -9.65 8.15 10.15
N GLU A 46 -9.00 7.35 10.99
CA GLU A 46 -7.57 7.46 11.31
C GLU A 46 -6.73 6.83 10.20
N ALA A 47 -7.17 5.69 9.63
CA ALA A 47 -6.50 5.06 8.50
C ALA A 47 -6.40 6.02 7.29
N LEU A 48 -7.43 6.83 7.04
CA LEU A 48 -7.44 7.81 5.95
C LEU A 48 -6.40 8.92 6.12
N ASP A 49 -5.87 9.17 7.32
CA ASP A 49 -4.78 10.14 7.52
C ASP A 49 -3.43 9.64 6.97
N TRP A 50 -3.34 8.34 6.68
CA TRP A 50 -2.19 7.70 6.05
C TRP A 50 -2.31 7.63 4.52
N VAL A 51 -3.46 7.96 3.95
CA VAL A 51 -3.65 8.07 2.49
C VAL A 51 -3.09 9.40 2.02
N HIS A 52 -2.57 9.45 0.79
CA HIS A 52 -2.01 10.67 0.22
C HIS A 52 -3.02 11.83 0.26
N PRO A 53 -2.64 13.00 0.81
CA PRO A 53 -3.58 14.07 1.12
C PRO A 53 -4.29 14.64 -0.12
N ASP A 54 -3.59 14.75 -1.26
CA ASP A 54 -4.21 15.25 -2.49
C ASP A 54 -5.31 14.30 -3.03
N LEU A 55 -5.18 12.98 -2.80
CA LEU A 55 -6.22 12.01 -3.18
C LEU A 55 -7.44 12.16 -2.25
N ILE A 56 -7.21 12.31 -0.95
CA ILE A 56 -8.27 12.58 0.03
C ILE A 56 -8.95 13.92 -0.24
N GLY A 57 -8.21 14.95 -0.64
CA GLY A 57 -8.74 16.25 -1.02
C GLY A 57 -9.60 16.20 -2.29
N MET A 58 -9.20 15.39 -3.27
CA MET A 58 -9.95 15.22 -4.53
C MET A 58 -11.28 14.48 -4.34
N ILE A 59 -11.28 13.39 -3.58
CA ILE A 59 -12.47 12.53 -3.37
C ILE A 59 -13.34 13.10 -2.23
N GLY A 60 -12.71 13.65 -1.20
CA GLY A 60 -13.35 14.09 0.03
C GLY A 60 -13.33 12.99 1.10
N LYS A 61 -12.75 13.32 2.27
CA LYS A 61 -12.61 12.38 3.41
C LYS A 61 -13.96 11.80 3.85
N GLU A 62 -15.01 12.61 3.87
CA GLU A 62 -16.36 12.17 4.28
C GLU A 62 -16.95 11.14 3.32
N MET A 63 -16.74 11.32 2.01
CA MET A 63 -17.22 10.37 1.00
C MET A 63 -16.51 9.03 1.12
N PHE A 64 -15.17 9.05 1.29
CA PHE A 64 -14.39 7.84 1.59
C PHE A 64 -14.90 7.14 2.84
N LEU A 65 -15.06 7.89 3.93
CA LEU A 65 -15.51 7.33 5.20
C LEU A 65 -16.90 6.71 5.10
N ALA A 66 -17.83 7.35 4.39
CA ALA A 66 -19.18 6.82 4.16
C ALA A 66 -19.14 5.50 3.37
N GLN A 67 -18.35 5.44 2.31
CA GLN A 67 -18.21 4.23 1.49
C GLN A 67 -17.66 3.05 2.29
N TYR A 68 -16.59 3.27 3.07
CA TYR A 68 -16.00 2.22 3.90
C TYR A 68 -16.96 1.78 5.02
N LYS A 69 -17.65 2.72 5.68
CA LYS A 69 -18.65 2.38 6.70
C LYS A 69 -19.77 1.51 6.16
N GLU A 70 -20.22 1.75 4.92
CA GLU A 70 -21.23 0.90 4.30
C GLU A 70 -20.69 -0.50 4.03
N MET A 71 -19.49 -0.60 3.43
CA MET A 71 -18.82 -1.87 3.14
C MET A 71 -18.61 -2.70 4.41
N LEU A 72 -18.14 -2.08 5.49
CA LEU A 72 -17.83 -2.75 6.76
C LEU A 72 -19.06 -3.27 7.52
N LYS A 73 -20.28 -2.93 7.11
CA LYS A 73 -21.49 -3.58 7.69
C LYS A 73 -21.53 -5.08 7.41
N GLN A 74 -20.89 -5.51 6.33
CA GLN A 74 -20.90 -6.91 5.86
C GLN A 74 -19.49 -7.40 5.54
N ALA A 75 -18.46 -6.66 5.89
CA ALA A 75 -17.08 -6.99 5.57
C ALA A 75 -16.15 -6.65 6.74
N SER A 76 -15.04 -7.36 6.83
CA SER A 76 -13.96 -7.07 7.77
C SER A 76 -12.62 -7.23 7.06
N PHE A 77 -11.66 -6.38 7.42
CA PHE A 77 -10.30 -6.53 6.92
C PHE A 77 -9.63 -7.73 7.58
N GLY A 78 -9.05 -8.60 6.76
CA GLY A 78 -8.22 -9.70 7.22
C GLY A 78 -6.79 -9.26 7.52
N ALA A 79 -5.95 -10.23 7.88
CA ALA A 79 -4.52 -9.99 8.10
C ALA A 79 -3.84 -9.61 6.79
N MET A 80 -3.43 -8.34 6.70
CA MET A 80 -2.65 -7.80 5.60
C MET A 80 -1.16 -7.85 5.93
N GLU A 81 -0.34 -8.10 4.91
CA GLU A 81 1.10 -8.34 5.10
C GLU A 81 1.92 -7.68 4.00
N ILE A 82 2.95 -6.94 4.38
CA ILE A 82 3.93 -6.40 3.43
C ILE A 82 4.82 -7.54 2.95
N LYS A 83 4.84 -7.80 1.64
CA LYS A 83 5.70 -8.82 1.04
C LYS A 83 7.07 -8.25 0.70
N THR A 84 7.10 -7.14 -0.02
CA THR A 84 8.34 -6.48 -0.43
C THR A 84 8.17 -4.97 -0.48
N VAL A 85 9.27 -4.26 -0.26
CA VAL A 85 9.40 -2.82 -0.44
C VAL A 85 10.57 -2.62 -1.40
N SER A 86 10.38 -1.81 -2.44
CA SER A 86 11.45 -1.49 -3.38
C SER A 86 12.48 -0.54 -2.77
N GLU A 87 13.59 -0.31 -3.48
CA GLU A 87 14.40 0.88 -3.22
C GLU A 87 13.58 2.16 -3.45
N VAL A 88 13.98 3.22 -2.75
CA VAL A 88 13.36 4.54 -2.89
C VAL A 88 13.83 5.21 -4.18
N TYR A 89 12.88 5.71 -4.95
CA TYR A 89 13.10 6.53 -6.13
C TYR A 89 12.68 7.97 -5.85
N SER A 90 13.65 8.88 -5.89
CA SER A 90 13.43 10.31 -5.65
C SER A 90 13.11 11.04 -6.95
N THR A 91 12.08 11.88 -6.91
CA THR A 91 11.71 12.81 -7.99
C THR A 91 12.05 14.24 -7.57
N GLU A 92 12.33 15.12 -8.52
CA GLU A 92 12.70 16.52 -8.21
C GLU A 92 11.55 17.32 -7.60
N GLU A 93 10.30 17.06 -8.03
CA GLU A 93 9.13 17.89 -7.67
C GLU A 93 8.06 17.18 -6.84
N LYS A 94 7.96 15.85 -6.93
CA LYS A 94 6.86 15.09 -6.33
C LYS A 94 7.27 14.24 -5.12
N GLY A 95 8.53 14.37 -4.69
CA GLY A 95 9.07 13.69 -3.52
C GLY A 95 9.61 12.30 -3.82
N ASP A 96 9.68 11.50 -2.77
CA ASP A 96 10.25 10.15 -2.77
C ASP A 96 9.16 9.10 -2.88
N PHE A 97 9.43 8.06 -3.66
CA PHE A 97 8.49 6.97 -3.95
C PHE A 97 9.14 5.62 -3.68
N ALA A 98 8.36 4.69 -3.13
CA ALA A 98 8.70 3.27 -3.11
C ALA A 98 7.48 2.45 -3.52
N LEU A 99 7.71 1.38 -4.28
CA LEU A 99 6.70 0.38 -4.59
C LEU A 99 6.64 -0.64 -3.46
N VAL A 100 5.43 -0.87 -2.94
CA VAL A 100 5.18 -1.86 -1.91
C VAL A 100 4.24 -2.92 -2.45
N ASN A 101 4.70 -4.17 -2.41
CA ASN A 101 3.87 -5.34 -2.68
C ASN A 101 3.34 -5.87 -1.36
N TYR A 102 2.05 -6.14 -1.28
CA TYR A 102 1.41 -6.61 -0.07
C TYR A 102 0.33 -7.64 -0.37
N LYS A 103 0.08 -8.48 0.63
CA LYS A 103 -1.08 -9.36 0.66
C LYS A 103 -2.25 -8.58 1.24
N PHE A 104 -3.28 -8.40 0.43
CA PHE A 104 -4.58 -7.90 0.85
C PHE A 104 -5.46 -9.07 1.31
N ALA A 105 -6.28 -8.84 2.34
CA ALA A 105 -7.23 -9.82 2.83
C ALA A 105 -8.51 -9.13 3.31
N MET A 106 -9.67 -9.71 2.96
CA MET A 106 -10.98 -9.23 3.40
C MET A 106 -11.98 -10.37 3.45
N ASP A 107 -12.80 -10.40 4.49
CA ASP A 107 -13.83 -11.40 4.69
C ASP A 107 -15.20 -10.72 4.63
N TYR A 108 -16.12 -11.26 3.82
CA TYR A 108 -17.48 -10.76 3.67
C TYR A 108 -18.48 -11.74 4.28
N ASP A 109 -19.31 -11.27 5.22
CA ASP A 109 -20.45 -12.03 5.73
C ASP A 109 -21.59 -12.00 4.70
N VAL A 110 -21.87 -13.16 4.12
CA VAL A 110 -22.94 -13.36 3.13
C VAL A 110 -24.06 -14.23 3.68
N SER A 111 -24.16 -14.40 5.01
CA SER A 111 -25.16 -15.24 5.66
C SER A 111 -26.60 -14.85 5.34
N THR A 112 -26.85 -13.57 5.08
CA THR A 112 -28.18 -13.03 4.72
C THR A 112 -28.48 -13.13 3.22
N MET A 113 -27.53 -13.56 2.40
CA MET A 113 -27.72 -13.69 0.95
C MET A 113 -28.31 -15.05 0.59
N GLU A 114 -29.18 -15.07 -0.42
CA GLU A 114 -29.62 -16.32 -1.05
C GLU A 114 -28.45 -16.99 -1.79
N ASP A 115 -28.46 -18.32 -1.91
CA ASP A 115 -27.31 -19.06 -2.44
C ASP A 115 -26.92 -18.66 -3.88
N GLN A 116 -27.91 -18.37 -4.73
CA GLN A 116 -27.64 -17.85 -6.07
C GLN A 116 -26.93 -16.49 -6.01
N ALA A 117 -27.33 -15.61 -5.11
CA ALA A 117 -26.70 -14.31 -4.92
C ALA A 117 -25.28 -14.46 -4.38
N LYS A 118 -25.03 -15.38 -3.43
CA LYS A 118 -23.69 -15.70 -2.93
C LYS A 118 -22.75 -16.12 -4.07
N GLN A 119 -23.20 -16.98 -4.98
CA GLN A 119 -22.37 -17.45 -6.09
C GLN A 119 -22.05 -16.34 -7.10
N ILE A 120 -23.02 -15.46 -7.39
CA ILE A 120 -22.80 -14.29 -8.25
C ILE A 120 -21.79 -13.34 -7.58
N PHE A 121 -21.97 -13.06 -6.29
CA PHE A 121 -21.08 -12.21 -5.52
C PHE A 121 -19.65 -12.77 -5.46
N LEU A 122 -19.49 -14.05 -5.12
CA LEU A 122 -18.21 -14.75 -5.15
C LEU A 122 -17.54 -14.65 -6.53
N SER A 123 -18.30 -14.87 -7.61
CA SER A 123 -17.79 -14.78 -8.98
C SER A 123 -17.31 -13.36 -9.32
N SER A 124 -18.03 -12.34 -8.85
CA SER A 124 -17.61 -10.94 -9.04
C SER A 124 -16.31 -10.62 -8.30
N LEU A 125 -16.16 -11.11 -7.07
CA LEU A 125 -14.95 -10.93 -6.27
C LEU A 125 -13.76 -11.70 -6.88
N LYS A 126 -13.97 -12.92 -7.39
CA LYS A 126 -12.93 -13.65 -8.15
C LYS A 126 -12.50 -12.89 -9.40
N SER A 127 -13.44 -12.28 -10.12
CA SER A 127 -13.10 -11.48 -11.30
C SER A 127 -12.29 -10.23 -10.95
N GLN A 128 -12.52 -9.64 -9.77
CA GLN A 128 -11.88 -8.40 -9.36
C GLN A 128 -10.52 -8.64 -8.67
N PHE A 129 -10.44 -9.64 -7.80
CA PHE A 129 -9.31 -9.88 -6.90
C PHE A 129 -8.52 -11.15 -7.24
N GLY A 130 -9.04 -12.01 -8.13
CA GLY A 130 -8.42 -13.27 -8.52
C GLY A 130 -8.75 -14.42 -7.57
N ASP A 131 -8.35 -14.30 -6.31
CA ASP A 131 -8.56 -15.35 -5.30
C ASP A 131 -9.65 -14.97 -4.29
N ALA A 132 -10.74 -15.74 -4.33
CA ALA A 132 -11.81 -15.66 -3.35
C ALA A 132 -12.45 -17.05 -3.15
N THR A 133 -12.75 -17.40 -1.90
CA THR A 133 -13.39 -18.66 -1.52
C THR A 133 -14.62 -18.40 -0.67
N LEU A 134 -15.57 -19.33 -0.65
CA LEU A 134 -16.75 -19.29 0.23
C LEU A 134 -16.65 -20.42 1.24
N GLU A 135 -16.63 -20.06 2.53
CA GLU A 135 -16.52 -20.98 3.67
C GLU A 135 -17.55 -20.54 4.73
N ASP A 136 -18.50 -21.41 5.10
CA ASP A 136 -19.48 -21.16 6.17
C ASP A 136 -20.22 -19.80 6.10
N ASN A 137 -20.65 -19.41 4.89
CA ASN A 137 -21.27 -18.10 4.59
C ASN A 137 -20.35 -16.89 4.75
N VAL A 138 -19.05 -17.10 4.75
CA VAL A 138 -18.05 -16.04 4.65
C VAL A 138 -17.33 -16.17 3.31
N VAL A 139 -17.38 -15.12 2.50
CA VAL A 139 -16.52 -15.02 1.31
C VAL A 139 -15.19 -14.42 1.73
N LYS A 140 -14.12 -15.22 1.66
CA LYS A 140 -12.75 -14.81 1.96
C LYS A 140 -12.08 -14.37 0.68
N VAL A 141 -11.54 -13.15 0.65
CA VAL A 141 -10.79 -12.59 -0.46
C VAL A 141 -9.33 -12.47 -0.05
N GLN A 142 -8.43 -12.96 -0.89
CA GLN A 142 -6.99 -12.74 -0.75
C GLN A 142 -6.44 -12.27 -2.08
N ALA A 143 -5.58 -11.26 -2.08
CA ALA A 143 -5.00 -10.75 -3.32
C ALA A 143 -3.60 -10.22 -3.09
N ASP A 144 -2.76 -10.40 -4.10
CA ASP A 144 -1.50 -9.70 -4.19
C ASP A 144 -1.77 -8.34 -4.83
N ARG A 145 -1.45 -7.29 -4.07
CA ARG A 145 -1.73 -5.91 -4.43
C ARG A 145 -0.45 -5.09 -4.32
N GLU A 146 -0.50 -3.93 -4.94
CA GLU A 146 0.62 -3.00 -5.01
C GLU A 146 0.14 -1.61 -4.60
N MET A 147 1.02 -0.87 -3.95
CA MET A 147 0.80 0.54 -3.62
C MET A 147 2.10 1.31 -3.78
N PHE A 148 1.98 2.61 -4.01
CA PHE A 148 3.09 3.53 -3.84
C PHE A 148 3.08 4.08 -2.41
N ALA A 149 4.21 3.95 -1.72
CA ALA A 149 4.52 4.77 -0.55
C ALA A 149 5.15 6.07 -1.06
N VAL A 150 4.64 7.22 -0.59
CA VAL A 150 5.05 8.55 -1.04
C VAL A 150 5.43 9.42 0.15
N ALA A 151 6.64 9.97 0.14
CA ALA A 151 7.09 10.97 1.11
C ALA A 151 7.36 12.30 0.42
N ARG A 152 6.87 13.40 1.00
CA ARG A 152 7.02 14.76 0.48
C ARG A 152 7.34 15.74 1.62
N ALA A 153 7.81 16.93 1.28
CA ALA A 153 8.19 17.95 2.26
C ALA A 153 6.99 18.59 3.00
N ASP A 154 5.77 18.44 2.49
CA ASP A 154 4.56 19.06 3.02
C ASP A 154 3.81 18.21 4.05
N TYR A 155 4.27 16.99 4.34
CA TYR A 155 3.76 16.15 5.42
C TYR A 155 4.85 15.23 5.98
N GLU A 156 4.66 14.75 7.21
CA GLU A 156 5.62 13.82 7.85
C GLU A 156 5.30 12.36 7.56
N GLY A 157 6.35 11.57 7.31
CA GLY A 157 6.27 10.12 7.10
C GLY A 157 5.81 9.75 5.69
N TRP A 158 5.55 8.46 5.50
CA TRP A 158 5.10 7.91 4.23
C TRP A 158 3.57 7.90 4.14
N ARG A 159 3.04 8.26 2.97
CA ARG A 159 1.60 8.19 2.67
C ARG A 159 1.34 7.22 1.54
N ILE A 160 0.14 6.67 1.53
CA ILE A 160 -0.21 5.52 0.70
C ILE A 160 -1.04 5.98 -0.49
N LEU A 161 -0.69 5.45 -1.65
CA LEU A 161 -1.48 5.47 -2.87
C LEU A 161 -1.63 4.03 -3.36
N ASP A 162 -2.80 3.43 -3.14
CA ASP A 162 -3.09 2.11 -3.70
C ASP A 162 -3.00 2.17 -5.23
N TYR A 163 -2.22 1.24 -5.80
CA TYR A 163 -2.06 1.14 -7.23
C TYR A 163 -3.05 0.13 -7.79
N ASP A 164 -3.90 0.62 -8.68
CA ASP A 164 -4.74 -0.21 -9.54
C ASP A 164 -4.55 0.26 -10.98
N LYS A 165 -4.37 -0.68 -11.92
CA LYS A 165 -4.19 -0.36 -13.34
C LYS A 165 -5.37 0.45 -13.90
N GLY A 166 -6.59 0.16 -13.44
CA GLY A 166 -7.80 0.90 -13.82
C GLY A 166 -7.81 2.34 -13.30
N MET A 167 -7.03 2.65 -12.26
CA MET A 167 -6.91 3.98 -11.66
C MET A 167 -5.69 4.77 -12.14
N LYS A 168 -4.87 4.23 -13.07
CA LYS A 168 -3.62 4.88 -13.50
C LYS A 168 -3.83 6.34 -13.92
N MET A 169 -4.90 6.63 -14.66
CA MET A 169 -5.22 8.00 -15.10
C MET A 169 -5.42 8.97 -13.92
N ILE A 170 -6.06 8.52 -12.84
CA ILE A 170 -6.25 9.33 -11.63
C ILE A 170 -4.91 9.48 -10.90
N LEU A 171 -4.17 8.37 -10.75
CA LEU A 171 -2.88 8.34 -10.08
C LEU A 171 -1.83 9.22 -10.77
N SER A 172 -1.90 9.41 -12.09
CA SER A 172 -1.01 10.32 -12.83
C SER A 172 -1.10 11.79 -12.41
N SER A 173 -2.12 12.18 -11.63
CA SER A 173 -2.17 13.53 -11.02
C SER A 173 -1.22 13.68 -9.84
N PHE A 174 -0.79 12.57 -9.23
CA PHE A 174 0.00 12.53 -7.99
C PHE A 174 1.36 11.84 -8.20
N VAL A 175 1.42 10.87 -9.11
CA VAL A 175 2.58 10.05 -9.42
C VAL A 175 3.11 10.43 -10.82
N PRO A 176 4.35 10.95 -10.93
CA PRO A 176 4.98 11.22 -12.22
C PRO A 176 5.12 10.01 -13.13
N GLU A 177 5.16 10.24 -14.45
CA GLU A 177 5.38 9.18 -15.45
C GLU A 177 6.72 8.44 -15.25
N GLU A 178 7.76 9.15 -14.81
CA GLU A 178 9.05 8.56 -14.49
C GLU A 178 8.98 7.52 -13.37
N VAL A 179 8.09 7.70 -12.39
CA VAL A 179 7.87 6.73 -11.30
C VAL A 179 7.22 5.46 -11.84
N PHE A 180 6.19 5.60 -12.68
CA PHE A 180 5.56 4.45 -13.33
C PHE A 180 6.57 3.68 -14.20
N THR A 181 7.40 4.39 -14.95
CA THR A 181 8.43 3.78 -15.79
C THR A 181 9.49 3.08 -14.95
N HIS A 182 9.98 3.71 -13.87
CA HIS A 182 10.98 3.15 -12.97
C HIS A 182 10.51 1.83 -12.35
N PHE A 183 9.26 1.77 -11.88
CA PHE A 183 8.68 0.58 -11.24
C PHE A 183 7.97 -0.39 -12.21
N ASN A 184 8.02 -0.14 -13.52
CA ASN A 184 7.35 -0.93 -14.56
C ASN A 184 5.82 -1.07 -14.35
N LYS A 185 5.14 0.07 -14.18
CA LYS A 185 3.69 0.19 -13.88
C LYS A 185 2.91 0.97 -14.95
#